data_AF-A0A5X0V325-F1
#
_entry.id   AF-A0A5X0V325-F1
#
_cell.length_a   1.000
_cell.length_b   1.000
_cell.length_c   1.000
_cell.angle_alpha   90.00
_cell.angle_beta   90.00
_cell.angle_gamma   90.00
#
_symmetry.space_group_name_H-M   'P 1'
#
loop_
_entity.id
_entity.type
_entity.pdbx_description
1 polymer ?
#
loop_
_entity_poly.entity_id
_entity_poly.type
_entity_poly.pdbx_seq_one_letter_code
_entity_poly.pdbx_strand_id
1 'polypeptide(L)' 'MKQSTFPAIVSTTGHVFSVVRVTLCTICLKHEKTGEAYVVIFTDCHNIRDYKKGVVPVLGELYQEDVDLITGKS' A
#
# COMPACT_ATOMS: atom_id res chain seq x y z
N MET A 1 -19.79 3.67 4.09
CA MET A 1 -18.40 3.14 4.08
C MET A 1 -17.53 4.20 4.75
N LYS A 2 -16.81 3.86 5.84
CA LYS A 2 -15.89 4.83 6.47
C LYS A 2 -14.76 5.11 5.48
N GLN A 3 -14.67 6.36 5.03
CA GLN A 3 -13.58 6.85 4.20
C GLN A 3 -12.28 6.72 5.01
N SER A 4 -11.24 6.20 4.40
CA SER A 4 -9.92 6.12 5.03
C SER A 4 -9.43 7.53 5.34
N THR A 5 -8.93 7.76 6.55
CA THR A 5 -8.35 9.05 6.98
C THR A 5 -6.90 9.23 6.53
N PHE A 6 -6.33 8.27 5.79
CA PHE A 6 -4.98 8.37 5.27
C PHE A 6 -4.95 9.14 3.94
N PRO A 7 -3.91 9.94 3.68
CA PRO A 7 -3.70 10.52 2.36
C PRO A 7 -3.55 9.41 1.30
N ALA A 8 -3.88 9.73 0.05
CA ALA A 8 -3.58 8.85 -1.07
C ALA A 8 -2.06 8.69 -1.20
N ILE A 9 -1.62 7.45 -1.41
CA ILE A 9 -0.21 7.08 -1.50
C ILE A 9 0.16 6.85 -2.97
N VAL A 10 1.35 7.29 -3.36
CA VAL A 10 1.88 7.11 -4.72
C VAL A 10 3.04 6.13 -4.65
N SER A 11 2.97 5.03 -5.39
CA SER A 11 4.08 4.08 -5.46
C SER A 11 5.27 4.63 -6.24
N THR A 12 6.41 3.95 -6.15
CA THR A 12 7.63 4.27 -6.90
C THR A 12 7.45 4.27 -8.42
N THR A 13 6.40 3.61 -8.92
CA THR A 13 6.04 3.60 -10.35
C THR A 13 4.91 4.57 -10.72
N GLY A 14 4.50 5.45 -9.79
CA GLY A 14 3.51 6.51 -10.04
C GLY A 14 2.06 6.06 -9.94
N HIS A 15 1.79 4.85 -9.44
CA HIS A 15 0.43 4.36 -9.24
C HIS A 15 -0.15 4.91 -7.94
N VAL A 16 -1.41 5.34 -7.97
CA VAL A 16 -2.07 5.97 -6.82
C VAL A 16 -2.97 4.95 -6.11
N PHE A 17 -2.84 4.88 -4.80
CA PHE A 17 -3.57 3.95 -3.93
C PHE A 17 -4.20 4.67 -2.73
N SER A 18 -5.40 4.24 -2.37
CA SER A 18 -5.97 4.52 -1.04
C SER A 18 -5.56 3.43 -0.05
N VAL A 19 -5.17 3.83 1.16
CA VAL A 19 -5.00 2.90 2.28
C VAL A 19 -6.38 2.47 2.75
N VAL A 20 -6.69 1.18 2.72
CA VAL A 20 -7.99 0.64 3.15
C VAL A 20 -7.95 0.25 4.63
N ARG A 21 -6.85 -0.41 5.03
CA ARG A 21 -6.68 -0.96 6.38
C ARG A 21 -5.19 -1.13 6.64
N VAL A 22 -4.78 -0.91 7.88
CA VAL A 22 -3.45 -1.24 8.38
C VAL A 22 -3.59 -2.35 9.41
N THR A 23 -2.68 -3.32 9.38
CA THR A 23 -2.55 -4.38 10.39
C THR A 23 -1.15 -4.35 10.99
N LEU A 24 -0.81 -5.33 11.85
CA LEU A 24 0.48 -5.39 12.53
C LEU A 24 1.68 -5.42 11.57
N CYS A 25 1.54 -6.03 10.39
CA CYS A 25 2.62 -6.20 9.42
C CYS A 25 2.23 -5.88 7.98
N THR A 26 0.97 -5.53 7.73
CA THR A 26 0.49 -5.25 6.37
C THR A 26 -0.28 -3.95 6.24
N ILE A 27 -0.13 -3.33 5.08
CA ILE A 27 -0.97 -2.22 4.61
C ILE A 27 -1.80 -2.74 3.45
N CYS A 28 -3.13 -2.73 3.59
CA CYS A 28 -4.06 -3.05 2.51
C CYS A 28 -4.33 -1.79 1.71
N LEU A 29 -4.12 -1.88 0.40
CA LEU A 29 -4.26 -0.80 -0.56
C LEU A 29 -5.43 -1.08 -1.52
N LYS A 30 -6.03 -0.03 -2.03
CA LYS A 30 -6.94 -0.07 -3.18
C LYS A 30 -6.39 0.84 -4.27
N HIS A 31 -6.18 0.29 -5.46
CA HIS A 31 -5.71 1.06 -6.60
C HIS A 31 -6.84 2.00 -7.08
N GLU A 32 -6.58 3.30 -7.16
CA GLU A 32 -7.62 4.29 -7.44
C GLU A 32 -8.25 4.13 -8.83
N LYS A 33 -7.40 3.87 -9.85
CA LYS A 33 -7.86 3.69 -11.23
C LYS A 33 -8.66 2.40 -11.48
N THR A 34 -8.20 1.26 -10.97
CA THR A 34 -8.80 -0.06 -11.29
C THR A 34 -9.77 -0.53 -10.22
N GLY A 35 -9.70 0.03 -9.02
CA GLY A 35 -10.46 -0.42 -7.85
C GLY A 35 -9.97 -1.74 -7.25
N GLU A 36 -8.91 -2.32 -7.79
CA GLU A 36 -8.35 -3.59 -7.33
C GLU A 36 -7.65 -3.44 -5.97
N ALA A 37 -7.64 -4.52 -5.19
CA ALA A 37 -7.04 -4.55 -3.87
C ALA A 37 -5.64 -5.16 -3.90
N TYR A 38 -4.73 -4.53 -3.19
CA TYR A 38 -3.34 -4.94 -3.07
C TYR A 38 -2.91 -4.93 -1.60
N VAL A 39 -1.77 -5.54 -1.31
CA VAL A 39 -1.19 -5.57 0.04
C VAL A 39 0.30 -5.29 -0.02
N VAL A 40 0.80 -4.61 1.01
CA VAL A 40 2.21 -4.38 1.25
C VAL A 40 2.56 -4.99 2.59
N ILE A 41 3.58 -5.85 2.63
CA ILE A 41 4.13 -6.39 3.88
C ILE A 41 5.30 -5.49 4.27
N PHE A 42 5.06 -4.56 5.18
CA PHE A 42 6.03 -3.52 5.52
C PHE A 42 7.12 -3.96 6.48
N THR A 43 7.05 -5.19 6.99
CA THR A 43 8.13 -5.82 7.74
C THR A 43 9.07 -6.62 6.86
N ASP A 44 8.86 -6.62 5.54
CA ASP A 44 9.65 -7.36 4.56
C ASP A 44 10.33 -6.36 3.60
N CYS A 45 9.71 -6.04 2.46
CA CYS A 45 10.38 -5.28 1.40
C CYS A 45 9.49 -4.23 0.70
N HIS A 46 8.46 -3.70 1.36
CA HIS A 46 7.54 -2.64 0.88
C HIS A 46 6.88 -2.82 -0.51
N ASN A 47 7.16 -3.93 -1.18
CA ASN A 47 6.65 -4.29 -2.49
C ASN A 47 5.14 -4.44 -2.46
N ILE A 48 4.49 -3.88 -3.47
CA ILE A 48 3.05 -4.04 -3.68
C ILE A 48 2.79 -5.43 -4.24
N ARG A 49 1.86 -6.13 -3.59
CA ARG A 49 1.54 -7.54 -3.85
C ARG A 49 0.06 -7.70 -4.12
N ASP A 50 -0.25 -8.58 -5.05
CA ASP A 50 -1.57 -9.18 -5.19
C ASP A 50 -1.62 -10.44 -4.32
N TYR A 51 -2.75 -10.66 -3.65
CA TYR A 51 -2.92 -11.80 -2.72
C TYR A 51 -2.76 -13.17 -3.38
N LYS A 52 -3.03 -13.29 -4.68
CA LYS A 52 -2.96 -14.56 -5.42
C LYS A 52 -1.65 -14.70 -6.20
N LYS A 53 -1.11 -13.59 -6.72
CA LYS A 53 0.04 -13.59 -7.63
C LYS A 53 1.36 -13.24 -6.96
N GLY A 54 1.35 -12.72 -5.74
CA GLY A 54 2.55 -12.27 -5.04
C GLY A 54 2.96 -10.86 -5.47
N VAL A 55 4.28 -10.59 -5.51
CA VAL A 55 4.82 -9.27 -5.89
C VAL A 55 4.41 -8.91 -7.31
N VAL A 56 3.99 -7.67 -7.51
CA VAL A 56 3.55 -7.15 -8.80
C VAL A 56 4.51 -6.05 -9.25
N PRO A 57 5.59 -6.38 -9.99
CA PRO A 57 6.70 -5.46 -10.24
C PRO A 57 6.29 -4.14 -10.91
N VAL A 58 5.26 -4.16 -11.76
CA VAL A 58 4.77 -2.94 -12.45
C VAL A 58 4.18 -1.91 -11.48
N LEU A 59 3.69 -2.34 -10.32
CA LEU A 59 3.16 -1.45 -9.29
C LEU A 59 4.25 -0.89 -8.36
N GLY A 60 5.45 -1.46 -8.40
CA GLY A 60 6.57 -1.04 -7.57
C GLY A 60 6.34 -1.32 -6.09
N GLU A 61 6.79 -0.38 -5.28
CA GLU A 61 6.78 -0.43 -3.82
C GLU A 61 6.28 0.89 -3.22
N LEU A 62 6.00 0.89 -1.93
CA LEU A 62 5.79 2.12 -1.18
C LEU A 62 7.13 2.70 -0.74
N TYR A 63 7.21 4.03 -0.68
CA TYR A 63 8.35 4.70 -0.06
C TYR A 63 8.37 4.43 1.45
N GLN A 64 9.57 4.33 2.03
CA GLN A 64 9.74 4.11 3.47
C GLN A 64 9.03 5.19 4.30
N GLU A 65 9.10 6.44 3.86
CA GLU A 65 8.46 7.57 4.54
C GLU A 65 6.93 7.43 4.62
N ASP A 66 6.30 6.93 3.56
CA ASP A 66 4.86 6.65 3.55
C ASP A 66 4.53 5.50 4.50
N VAL A 67 5.36 4.46 4.53
CA VAL A 67 5.21 3.33 5.43
C VAL A 67 5.33 3.77 6.89
N ASP A 68 6.33 4.59 7.21
CA ASP A 68 6.58 5.11 8.55
C ASP A 68 5.40 5.99 9.01
N LEU A 69 4.90 6.87 8.14
CA LEU A 69 3.73 7.71 8.37
C LEU A 69 2.47 6.86 8.64
N ILE A 70 2.21 5.83 7.83
CA ILE A 70 1.02 4.98 7.95
C ILE A 70 1.09 4.10 9.20
N THR A 71 2.27 3.58 9.53
CA THR A 71 2.47 2.67 10.65
C THR A 71 2.71 3.39 11.98
N GLY A 72 2.84 4.72 11.95
CA GLY A 72 3.07 5.54 13.14
C GLY A 72 4.46 5.32 13.76
N LYS A 73 5.42 4.81 12.97
CA LYS A 73 6.82 4.72 13.38
C LYS A 73 7.47 6.06 13.10
N SER A 74 7.64 6.87 14.14
CA SER A 74 8.42 8.11 14.10
C SER A 74 9.79 7.92 14.72
#